data_AF-A0A3S1A418-F1
#
_entry.id   AF-A0A3S1A418-F1
#
_cell.length_a   1.000
_cell.length_b   1.000
_cell.length_c   1.000
_cell.angle_alpha   90.00
_cell.angle_beta   90.00
_cell.angle_gamma   90.00
#
_symmetry.space_group_name_H-M   'P 1'
#
loop_
_entity.id
_entity.type
_entity.pdbx_description
1 polymer ?
#
loop_
_entity_poly.entity_id
_entity_poly.type
_entity_poly.pdbx_seq_one_letter_code
_entity_poly.pdbx_strand_id
1 'polypeptide(L)'
;MSRRVRQWVAVEGLNAHDVAVLVAKRPKAHCYELLGPRLTAEGIRWVSETHSVNGAVLLETFSRFKGLEAQAVVLWVGDEVVDEATWETVYVGTTRAKSLLAVVGSNRAVRTVREFIQAAG
;
A
#
# COMPACT_ATOMS: atom_id res chain seq x y z
N MET A 1 -1.89 -8.22 -4.52
CA MET A 1 -1.87 -7.43 -3.28
C MET A 1 -2.02 -8.35 -2.07
N SER A 2 -3.19 -8.95 -1.82
CA SER A 2 -3.46 -9.75 -0.60
C SER A 2 -2.48 -10.90 -0.37
N ARG A 3 -2.14 -11.66 -1.43
CA ARG A 3 -1.10 -12.70 -1.37
C ARG A 3 0.26 -12.19 -0.88
N ARG A 4 0.66 -10.96 -1.24
CA ARG A 4 1.92 -10.36 -0.79
C ARG A 4 1.87 -10.01 0.69
N VAL A 5 0.74 -9.44 1.13
CA VAL A 5 0.51 -9.16 2.55
C VAL A 5 0.52 -10.44 3.37
N ARG A 6 -0.15 -11.51 2.89
CA ARG A 6 -0.10 -12.83 3.50
C ARG A 6 1.31 -13.39 3.58
N GLN A 7 2.07 -13.29 2.49
CA GLN A 7 3.45 -13.76 2.46
C GLN A 7 4.27 -13.08 3.58
N TRP A 8 4.19 -11.76 3.71
CA TRP A 8 4.88 -11.03 4.75
C TRP A 8 4.43 -11.39 6.17
N VAL A 9 3.12 -11.46 6.41
CA VAL A 9 2.58 -11.65 7.76
C VAL A 9 2.62 -13.12 8.19
N ALA A 10 2.12 -14.03 7.36
CA ALA A 10 1.89 -15.42 7.74
C ALA A 10 3.09 -16.34 7.45
N VAL A 11 3.98 -15.97 6.52
CA VAL A 11 5.12 -16.81 6.13
C VAL A 11 6.44 -16.22 6.63
N GLU A 12 6.64 -14.91 6.46
CA GLU A 12 7.87 -14.21 6.84
C GLU A 12 7.83 -13.63 8.26
N GLY A 13 6.68 -13.69 8.93
CA GLY A 13 6.55 -13.37 10.35
C GLY A 13 6.51 -11.88 10.69
N LEU A 14 6.22 -10.99 9.73
CA LEU A 14 6.01 -9.58 10.04
C LEU A 14 4.75 -9.42 10.90
N ASN A 15 4.81 -8.57 11.92
CA ASN A 15 3.61 -8.21 12.65
C ASN A 15 2.65 -7.47 11.70
N ALA A 16 1.37 -7.83 11.73
CA ALA A 16 0.37 -7.21 10.86
C ALA A 16 0.30 -5.67 11.02
N HIS A 17 0.54 -5.15 12.23
CA HIS A 17 0.52 -3.71 12.52
C HIS A 17 1.71 -2.93 11.94
N ASP A 18 2.77 -3.64 11.52
CA ASP A 18 3.95 -3.10 10.84
C ASP A 18 3.78 -3.08 9.30
N VAL A 19 2.62 -3.50 8.79
CA VAL A 19 2.31 -3.59 7.36
C VAL A 19 1.18 -2.65 6.99
N ALA A 20 1.39 -1.85 5.95
CA ALA A 20 0.38 -0.96 5.39
C ALA A 20 0.08 -1.27 3.91
N VAL A 21 -1.18 -1.14 3.51
CA VAL A 21 -1.63 -1.15 2.12
C VAL A 21 -2.15 0.24 1.79
N LEU A 22 -1.48 0.94 0.88
CA LEU A 22 -1.81 2.31 0.50
C LEU A 22 -2.49 2.36 -0.86
N VAL A 23 -3.63 3.06 -0.94
CA VAL A 23 -4.41 3.20 -2.18
C VAL A 23 -4.38 4.65 -2.68
N ALA A 24 -4.06 4.84 -3.96
CA ALA A 24 -4.04 6.16 -4.62
C ALA A 24 -5.42 6.54 -5.16
N LYS A 25 -6.21 5.53 -5.50
CA LYS A 25 -7.44 5.66 -6.26
C LYS A 25 -8.56 6.30 -5.42
N ARG A 26 -9.32 7.19 -6.06
CA ARG A 26 -10.62 7.66 -5.57
C ARG A 26 -11.77 7.04 -6.37
N PRO A 27 -12.96 6.83 -5.77
CA PRO A 27 -13.27 7.02 -4.34
C PRO A 27 -12.66 5.90 -3.47
N LYS A 28 -12.19 6.27 -2.26
CA LYS A 28 -11.54 5.32 -1.33
C LYS A 28 -12.43 4.13 -0.93
N ALA A 29 -13.74 4.38 -0.79
CA ALA A 29 -14.72 3.36 -0.40
C ALA A 29 -14.68 2.15 -1.34
N HIS A 30 -14.65 2.41 -2.64
CA HIS A 30 -14.56 1.36 -3.65
C HIS A 30 -13.27 0.53 -3.54
N CYS A 31 -12.16 1.17 -3.17
CA CYS A 31 -10.90 0.46 -2.95
C CYS A 31 -11.00 -0.45 -1.71
N TYR A 32 -11.63 0.02 -0.64
CA TYR A 32 -11.79 -0.76 0.58
C TYR A 32 -12.73 -1.96 0.37
N GLU A 33 -13.83 -1.76 -0.36
CA GLU A 33 -14.76 -2.82 -0.75
C GLU A 33 -14.10 -3.89 -1.63
N LEU A 34 -13.14 -3.51 -2.50
CA LEU A 34 -12.43 -4.46 -3.35
C LEU A 34 -11.29 -5.19 -2.62
N LEU A 35 -10.54 -4.48 -1.79
CA LEU A 35 -9.28 -4.96 -1.22
C LEU A 35 -9.46 -5.61 0.15
N GLY A 36 -10.38 -5.08 0.97
CA GLY A 36 -10.68 -5.57 2.31
C GLY A 36 -11.09 -7.04 2.31
N PRO A 37 -12.12 -7.46 1.55
CA PRO A 37 -12.54 -8.86 1.48
C PRO A 37 -11.42 -9.80 1.03
N ARG A 38 -10.51 -9.34 0.16
CA ARG A 38 -9.35 -10.13 -0.30
C ARG A 38 -8.31 -10.31 0.80
N LEU A 39 -8.12 -9.34 1.69
CA LEU A 39 -7.27 -9.51 2.88
C LEU A 39 -7.91 -10.49 3.85
N THR A 40 -9.21 -10.33 4.13
CA THR A 40 -9.97 -11.25 5.00
C THR A 40 -9.93 -12.69 4.49
N ALA A 41 -10.08 -12.91 3.18
CA ALA A 41 -9.99 -14.24 2.57
C ALA A 41 -8.61 -14.90 2.72
N GLU A 42 -7.55 -14.11 2.90
CA GLU A 42 -6.20 -14.59 3.20
C GLU A 42 -5.95 -14.79 4.71
N GLY A 43 -6.98 -14.66 5.54
CA GLY A 43 -6.87 -14.73 7.00
C GLY A 43 -6.24 -13.48 7.63
N ILE A 44 -6.15 -12.37 6.88
CA ILE A 44 -5.53 -11.12 7.35
C ILE A 44 -6.59 -10.21 7.95
N ARG A 45 -6.46 -9.92 9.23
CA ARG A 45 -7.20 -8.84 9.88
C ARG A 45 -6.70 -7.50 9.36
N TRP A 46 -7.61 -6.58 9.06
CA TRP A 46 -7.28 -5.26 8.57
C TRP A 46 -8.19 -4.21 9.19
N VAL A 47 -7.72 -2.96 9.18
CA VAL A 47 -8.44 -1.77 9.64
C VAL A 47 -8.25 -0.63 8.65
N SER A 48 -9.18 0.32 8.62
CA SER A 48 -9.08 1.54 7.81
C SER A 48 -9.60 2.73 8.63
N GLU A 49 -9.19 3.94 8.27
CA GLU A 49 -9.68 5.19 8.89
C GLU A 49 -9.40 5.34 10.38
N THR A 50 -8.47 4.55 10.92
CA THR A 50 -8.01 4.56 12.31
C THR A 50 -6.49 4.57 12.37
N HIS A 51 -5.92 4.83 13.55
CA HIS A 51 -4.51 4.53 13.83
C HIS A 51 -4.24 3.03 13.74
N SER A 52 -2.98 2.65 13.49
CA SER A 52 -2.56 1.23 13.46
C SER A 52 -3.01 0.52 14.73
N VAL A 53 -3.62 -0.67 14.56
CA VAL A 53 -4.15 -1.49 15.65
C VAL A 53 -3.35 -2.78 15.72
N ASN A 54 -2.99 -3.19 16.94
CA ASN A 54 -2.28 -4.46 17.16
C ASN A 54 -2.97 -5.63 16.46
N GLY A 55 -2.19 -6.37 15.69
CA GLY A 55 -2.64 -7.55 14.96
C GLY A 55 -3.48 -7.26 13.71
N ALA A 56 -3.50 -6.04 13.18
CA ALA A 56 -4.21 -5.71 11.94
C ALA A 56 -3.35 -4.92 10.96
N VAL A 57 -3.48 -5.23 9.67
CA VAL A 57 -2.90 -4.47 8.57
C VAL A 57 -3.68 -3.17 8.37
N LEU A 58 -2.99 -2.05 8.19
CA LEU A 58 -3.65 -0.79 7.86
C LEU A 58 -3.93 -0.72 6.35
N LEU A 59 -5.19 -0.53 5.97
CA LEU A 59 -5.62 -0.23 4.60
C LEU A 59 -6.06 1.23 4.54
N GLU A 60 -5.30 2.08 3.86
CA GLU A 60 -5.54 3.52 3.91
C GLU A 60 -5.15 4.24 2.61
N THR A 61 -5.66 5.45 2.40
CA THR A 61 -5.22 6.32 1.30
C THR A 61 -3.84 6.91 1.58
N PHE A 62 -3.08 7.23 0.53
CA PHE A 62 -1.81 7.96 0.69
C PHE A 62 -1.98 9.26 1.49
N SER A 63 -3.06 10.00 1.26
CA SER A 63 -3.31 11.28 1.93
C SER A 63 -3.43 11.16 3.46
N ARG A 64 -4.08 10.11 3.95
CA ARG A 64 -4.25 9.85 5.39
C ARG A 64 -3.04 9.18 6.02
N PHE A 65 -2.15 8.61 5.20
CA PHE A 65 -0.88 8.02 5.65
C PHE A 65 0.29 9.02 5.62
N LYS A 66 0.05 10.30 5.33
CA LYS A 66 1.10 11.33 5.28
C LYS A 66 1.78 11.48 6.64
N GLY A 67 3.11 11.42 6.65
CA GLY A 67 3.93 11.53 7.87
C GLY A 67 4.02 10.24 8.68
N LEU A 68 3.40 9.14 8.22
CA LEU A 68 3.51 7.82 8.81
C LEU A 68 4.47 6.95 8.01
N GLU A 69 5.00 5.92 8.66
CA GLU A 69 5.89 4.92 8.06
C GLU A 69 5.50 3.53 8.57
N ALA A 70 5.79 2.51 7.76
CA ALA A 70 5.59 1.10 8.11
C ALA A 70 6.82 0.29 7.72
N GLN A 71 7.03 -0.87 8.36
CA GLN A 71 8.15 -1.74 7.98
C GLN A 71 7.99 -2.25 6.56
N ALA A 72 6.76 -2.64 6.20
CA ALA A 72 6.42 -3.06 4.86
C ALA A 72 5.20 -2.30 4.33
N VAL A 73 5.27 -1.88 3.07
CA VAL A 73 4.18 -1.17 2.39
C VAL A 73 3.84 -1.85 1.07
N VAL A 74 2.56 -2.09 0.84
CA VAL A 74 2.03 -2.36 -0.50
C VAL A 74 1.40 -1.10 -1.05
N LEU A 75 1.91 -0.58 -2.16
CA LEU A 75 1.28 0.50 -2.92
C LEU A 75 0.35 -0.10 -3.96
N TRP A 76 -0.95 0.15 -3.83
CA TRP A 76 -1.94 -0.19 -4.83
C TRP A 76 -2.27 1.04 -5.68
N VAL A 77 -1.73 1.04 -6.90
CA VAL A 77 -1.74 2.18 -7.82
C VAL A 77 -2.54 1.85 -9.08
N GLY A 78 -3.40 2.76 -9.50
CA GLY A 78 -4.11 2.66 -10.79
C GLY A 78 -3.37 3.39 -11.91
N ASP A 79 -4.03 3.63 -13.05
CA ASP A 79 -3.42 4.38 -14.17
C ASP A 79 -3.51 5.90 -13.96
N GLU A 80 -4.26 6.36 -12.96
CA GLU A 80 -4.37 7.77 -12.58
C GLU A 80 -3.09 8.35 -12.00
N VAL A 81 -2.22 7.52 -11.41
CA VAL A 81 -0.92 7.96 -10.87
C VAL A 81 0.13 8.31 -11.94
N VAL A 82 -0.28 8.33 -13.20
CA VAL A 82 0.57 8.68 -14.34
C VAL A 82 0.59 10.20 -14.59
N ASP A 83 -0.21 10.98 -13.86
CA ASP A 83 -0.10 12.44 -13.87
C ASP A 83 0.92 12.98 -12.83
N GLU A 84 1.59 14.08 -13.19
CA GLU A 84 2.67 14.68 -12.40
C GLU A 84 2.19 15.22 -11.04
N ALA A 85 0.90 15.59 -10.95
CA ALA A 85 0.28 16.11 -9.73
C ALA A 85 0.00 15.03 -8.68
N THR A 86 -0.33 13.80 -9.08
CA THR A 86 -0.51 12.67 -8.16
C THR A 86 0.83 12.03 -7.78
N TRP A 87 1.91 12.34 -8.51
CA TRP A 87 3.22 11.74 -8.30
C TRP A 87 3.88 12.08 -6.95
N GLU A 88 3.78 13.32 -6.46
CA GLU A 88 4.30 13.69 -5.13
C GLU A 88 3.69 12.76 -4.05
N THR A 89 2.41 12.42 -4.22
CA THR A 89 1.67 11.53 -3.32
C THR A 89 2.18 10.08 -3.40
N VAL A 90 2.55 9.60 -4.59
CA VAL A 90 3.08 8.24 -4.80
C VAL A 90 4.54 8.13 -4.35
N TYR A 91 5.37 9.11 -4.69
CA TYR A 91 6.76 9.21 -4.23
C TYR A 91 6.83 9.19 -2.70
N VAL A 92 5.95 9.97 -2.05
CA VAL A 92 5.78 9.93 -0.60
C VAL A 92 5.47 8.52 -0.10
N GLY A 93 4.56 7.78 -0.75
CA GLY A 93 4.27 6.40 -0.35
C GLY A 93 5.41 5.42 -0.58
N THR A 94 6.25 5.61 -1.61
CA THR A 94 7.43 4.76 -1.86
C THR A 94 8.50 4.90 -0.79
N THR A 95 8.63 6.08 -0.18
CA THR A 95 9.57 6.35 0.92
C THR A 95 9.01 6.01 2.30
N ARG A 96 7.72 5.64 2.42
CA ARG A 96 7.13 5.25 3.71
C ARG A 96 7.40 3.81 4.12
N ALA A 97 7.92 2.99 3.21
CA ALA A 97 8.41 1.67 3.53
C ALA A 97 9.82 1.77 4.13
N LYS A 98 9.98 1.35 5.38
CA LYS A 98 11.30 1.30 6.02
C LYS A 98 12.18 0.19 5.45
N SER A 99 11.60 -0.92 4.99
CA SER A 99 12.36 -2.08 4.55
C SER A 99 11.79 -2.75 3.31
N LEU A 100 10.47 -2.96 3.23
CA LEU A 100 9.85 -3.73 2.14
C LEU A 100 8.81 -2.91 1.41
N LEU A 101 8.98 -2.77 0.09
CA LEU A 101 8.03 -2.09 -0.78
C LEU A 101 7.52 -3.07 -1.85
N ALA A 102 6.21 -3.17 -2.00
CA ALA A 102 5.58 -3.86 -3.12
C ALA A 102 4.65 -2.91 -3.87
N VAL A 103 4.86 -2.76 -5.18
CA VAL A 103 3.99 -1.94 -6.03
C VAL A 103 3.07 -2.87 -6.82
N VAL A 104 1.76 -2.62 -6.76
CA VAL A 104 0.73 -3.40 -7.43
C VAL A 104 -0.16 -2.45 -8.22
N GLY A 105 -0.25 -2.68 -9.52
CA GLY A 105 -1.07 -1.87 -10.42
C GLY A 105 -1.08 -2.47 -11.83
N SER A 106 -1.50 -1.68 -12.81
CA SER A 106 -1.30 -2.03 -14.21
C SER A 106 0.20 -2.11 -14.55
N ASN A 107 0.54 -2.77 -15.65
CA ASN A 107 1.93 -2.78 -16.13
C ASN A 107 2.46 -1.37 -16.39
N ARG A 108 1.60 -0.47 -16.89
CA ARG A 108 1.95 0.93 -17.12
C ARG A 108 2.28 1.63 -15.80
N ALA A 109 1.38 1.58 -14.83
CA ALA A 109 1.56 2.23 -13.53
C ALA A 109 2.80 1.70 -12.79
N VAL A 110 3.00 0.38 -12.75
CA VAL A 110 4.18 -0.24 -12.11
C VAL A 110 5.47 0.16 -12.81
N ARG A 111 5.48 0.20 -14.16
CA ARG A 111 6.64 0.64 -14.93
C ARG A 111 6.99 2.09 -14.66
N THR A 112 5.99 2.97 -14.67
CA THR A 112 6.16 4.39 -14.33
C THR A 112 6.75 4.55 -12.93
N VAL A 113 6.19 3.89 -11.91
CA VAL A 113 6.74 3.93 -10.54
C VAL A 113 8.18 3.44 -10.49
N ARG A 114 8.51 2.35 -11.21
CA ARG A 114 9.87 1.79 -11.25
C ARG A 114 10.88 2.75 -11.87
N GLU A 115 10.57 3.31 -13.04
CA GLU A 115 11.46 4.25 -13.75
C GLU A 115 11.80 5.45 -12.86
N PHE A 116 10.83 5.96 -12.09
CA PHE A 116 11.09 7.06 -11.16
C PHE A 116 11.91 6.67 -9.93
N ILE A 117 11.66 5.51 -9.31
CA ILE A 117 12.48 5.04 -8.18
C ILE A 117 13.95 4.91 -8.60
N GLN A 118 14.21 4.47 -9.84
CA GLN A 118 15.56 4.37 -10.39
C GLN A 118 16.21 5.71 -10.69
N ALA A 119 15.43 6.74 -11.02
CA ALA A 119 15.94 8.09 -11.26
C ALA A 119 16.22 8.89 -9.97
N ALA A 120 15.61 8.49 -8.85
CA ALA A 120 15.72 9.17 -7.56
C ALA A 120 16.80 8.60 -6.62
N GLY A 121 17.45 7.49 -7.01
CA GLY A 121 18.58 6.87 -6.28
C GLY A 121 19.90 7.10 -7.00
#